data_AF-A0A0M4CSN7-F1
#
_entry.id   AF-A0A0M4CSN7-F1
#
_cell.length_a   1.000
_cell.length_b   1.000
_cell.length_c   1.000
_cell.angle_alpha   90.00
_cell.angle_beta   90.00
_cell.angle_gamma   90.00
#
_symmetry.space_group_name_H-M   'P 1'
#
loop_
_entity.id
_entity.type
_entity.pdbx_description
1 polymer ?
#
loop_
_entity_poly.entity_id
_entity_poly.type
_entity_poly.pdbx_seq_one_letter_code
_entity_poly.pdbx_strand_id
1 'polypeptide(L)'
;MSTRREVLIPLYDFRCGEGHRFERFVPLAQFDDVQSCACGAGASRMVSAPLVVSDCIDPRMGADGKLHDSLASYRHSLTPEGNAKGERYFELGHNEELPSKTYDFDPKQRRDDIRAAMADVRNGNVPQPVILED
;
A
#
# COMPACT_ATOMS: atom_id res chain seq x y z
N MET A 1 5.33 -47.58 -4.77
CA MET A 1 5.62 -46.13 -4.83
C MET A 1 5.19 -45.52 -3.50
N SER A 2 6.13 -45.18 -2.63
CA SER A 2 5.82 -44.61 -1.31
C SER A 2 5.75 -43.08 -1.44
N THR A 3 4.55 -42.53 -1.47
CA THR A 3 4.33 -41.08 -1.37
C THR A 3 4.81 -40.59 -0.01
N ARG A 4 5.91 -39.84 0.05
CA ARG A 4 6.31 -39.11 1.26
C ARG A 4 5.21 -38.08 1.53
N ARG A 5 4.42 -38.30 2.58
CA ARG A 5 3.57 -37.23 3.12
C ARG A 5 4.50 -36.19 3.72
N GLU A 6 4.47 -34.97 3.20
CA GLU A 6 5.11 -33.84 3.86
C GLU A 6 4.44 -33.67 5.22
N VAL A 7 5.23 -33.81 6.29
CA VAL A 7 4.75 -33.55 7.64
C VAL A 7 4.76 -32.04 7.81
N LEU A 8 3.58 -31.44 8.01
CA LEU A 8 3.51 -30.03 8.40
C LEU A 8 4.06 -29.90 9.82
N ILE A 9 5.15 -29.13 9.99
CA ILE A 9 5.78 -28.87 11.28
C ILE A 9 5.73 -27.36 11.55
N PRO A 10 4.58 -26.81 11.96
CA PRO A 10 4.44 -25.41 12.32
C PRO A 10 5.22 -25.06 13.60
N LEU A 11 5.58 -23.78 13.72
CA LEU A 11 6.18 -23.19 14.90
C LEU A 11 5.08 -22.71 15.86
N TYR A 12 5.23 -22.98 17.15
CA TYR A 12 4.32 -22.50 18.18
C TYR A 12 5.08 -21.86 19.35
N ASP A 13 4.43 -20.90 20.00
CA ASP A 13 4.85 -20.34 21.29
C ASP A 13 4.34 -21.20 22.46
N PHE A 14 5.19 -21.38 23.47
CA PHE A 14 4.87 -22.12 24.69
C PHE A 14 5.22 -21.33 25.94
N ARG A 15 4.50 -21.62 27.04
CA ARG A 15 4.84 -21.19 28.39
C ARG A 15 4.81 -22.37 29.34
N CYS A 16 5.85 -22.55 30.14
CA CYS A 16 5.89 -23.60 31.17
C CYS A 16 5.32 -23.16 32.51
N GLY A 17 5.08 -24.13 33.41
CA GLY A 17 4.60 -23.86 34.78
C GLY A 17 5.48 -22.89 35.58
N GLU A 18 6.79 -22.88 35.34
CA GLU A 18 7.76 -21.95 35.94
C GLU A 18 7.79 -20.57 35.26
N GLY A 19 7.01 -20.36 34.20
CA GLY A 19 6.86 -19.08 33.52
C GLY A 19 7.84 -18.81 32.36
N HIS A 20 8.77 -19.72 32.06
CA HIS A 20 9.65 -19.59 30.88
C HIS A 20 8.84 -19.65 29.58
N ARG A 21 9.23 -18.80 28.61
CA ARG A 21 8.66 -18.77 27.26
C ARG A 21 9.65 -19.32 26.25
N PHE A 22 9.17 -20.07 25.28
CA PHE A 22 10.01 -20.62 24.21
C PHE A 22 9.17 -20.99 22.99
N GLU A 23 9.83 -21.07 21.85
CA GLU A 23 9.24 -21.51 20.59
C GLU A 23 9.64 -22.96 20.30
N ARG A 24 8.74 -23.72 19.67
CA ARG A 24 9.04 -25.09 19.21
C ARG A 24 8.27 -25.47 17.96
N PHE A 25 8.98 -26.11 17.03
CA PHE A 25 8.41 -26.79 15.88
C PHE A 25 7.76 -28.11 16.34
N VAL A 26 6.44 -28.24 16.19
CA VAL A 26 5.69 -29.43 16.61
C VAL A 26 4.92 -29.98 15.42
N PRO A 27 5.11 -31.25 15.02
CA PRO A 27 4.31 -31.88 13.96
C PRO A 27 2.83 -31.80 14.29
N LEU A 28 1.97 -31.56 13.29
CA LEU A 28 0.52 -31.56 13.51
C LEU A 28 -0.01 -32.87 14.12
N ALA A 29 0.64 -34.00 13.84
CA ALA A 29 0.28 -35.30 14.43
C ALA A 29 0.49 -35.36 15.96
N GLN A 30 1.30 -34.45 16.51
CA GLN A 30 1.62 -34.32 17.94
C GLN A 30 0.98 -33.05 18.53
N PHE A 31 -0.11 -32.58 17.90
CA PHE A 31 -0.77 -31.35 18.31
C PHE A 31 -1.41 -31.46 19.69
N ASP A 32 -1.60 -32.61 20.33
CA ASP A 32 -2.11 -32.65 21.71
C ASP A 32 -1.05 -33.07 22.73
N ASP A 33 0.16 -33.33 22.27
CA ASP A 33 1.24 -33.80 23.12
C ASP A 33 1.78 -32.67 24.01
N VAL A 34 1.87 -32.95 25.32
CA VAL A 34 2.45 -32.06 26.32
C VAL A 34 3.92 -31.82 25.98
N GLN A 35 4.30 -30.56 25.87
CA GLN A 35 5.67 -30.17 25.62
C GLN A 35 6.41 -29.90 26.92
N SER A 36 7.70 -30.22 26.96
CA SER A 36 8.56 -29.93 28.11
C SER A 36 9.45 -28.72 27.87
N CYS A 37 9.63 -27.91 28.91
CA CYS A 37 10.63 -26.85 28.95
C CYS A 37 12.03 -27.43 29.23
N ALA A 38 13.08 -26.66 28.95
CA ALA A 38 14.45 -27.00 29.35
C ALA A 38 14.61 -27.17 30.89
N CYS A 39 13.71 -26.56 31.68
CA CYS A 39 13.69 -26.76 33.14
C CYS A 39 12.98 -28.05 33.60
N GLY A 40 12.46 -28.87 32.68
CA GLY A 40 11.74 -30.11 32.99
C GLY A 40 10.24 -29.93 33.28
N ALA A 41 9.77 -28.70 33.50
CA ALA A 41 8.34 -28.44 33.69
C ALA A 41 7.54 -28.63 32.39
N GLY A 42 6.30 -29.12 32.53
CA GLY A 42 5.33 -29.16 31.43
C GLY A 42 4.97 -27.75 30.95
N ALA A 43 4.71 -27.64 29.65
CA ALA A 43 4.40 -26.38 28.98
C ALA A 43 3.12 -26.49 28.15
N SER A 44 2.34 -25.41 28.19
CA SER A 44 1.14 -25.23 27.39
C SER A 44 1.42 -24.29 26.23
N ARG A 45 0.77 -24.52 25.09
CA ARG A 45 0.81 -23.57 23.97
C ARG A 45 0.21 -22.24 24.39
N MET A 46 0.80 -21.19 23.85
CA MET A 46 0.26 -19.85 23.90
C MET A 46 -0.50 -19.57 22.62
N VAL A 47 -1.65 -18.89 22.76
CA VAL A 47 -2.28 -18.23 21.63
C VAL A 47 -1.42 -17.02 21.30
N SER A 48 -0.78 -17.02 20.14
CA SER A 48 -0.13 -15.84 19.60
C SER A 48 -1.16 -15.04 18.78
N ALA A 49 -1.14 -13.73 18.96
CA ALA A 49 -1.86 -12.80 18.11
C ALA A 49 -0.82 -12.11 17.23
N PRO A 50 -0.45 -12.70 16.07
CA PRO A 50 0.52 -12.08 15.19
C PRO A 50 0.01 -10.72 14.73
N LEU A 51 0.89 -9.72 14.70
CA LEU A 51 0.58 -8.47 14.04
C LEU A 51 0.49 -8.73 12.53
N VAL A 52 -0.70 -8.54 11.97
CA VAL A 52 -0.90 -8.54 10.52
C VAL A 52 -0.89 -7.10 10.06
N VAL A 53 0.09 -6.73 9.22
CA VAL A 53 0.15 -5.43 8.56
C VAL A 53 -0.22 -5.63 7.10
N SER A 54 -1.21 -4.90 6.62
CA SER A 54 -1.58 -4.85 5.20
C SER A 54 -1.07 -3.56 4.59
N ASP A 55 -0.49 -3.66 3.39
CA ASP A 55 -0.11 -2.49 2.58
C ASP A 55 -1.27 -2.01 1.68
N CYS A 56 -2.39 -2.73 1.69
CA CYS A 56 -3.54 -2.42 0.84
C CYS A 56 -4.21 -1.11 1.30
N ILE A 57 -4.53 -0.27 0.32
CA ILE A 57 -5.30 0.97 0.51
C ILE A 57 -6.49 0.98 -0.43
N ASP A 58 -7.47 1.83 -0.13
CA ASP A 58 -8.50 2.16 -1.13
C ASP A 58 -7.83 2.75 -2.38
N PRO A 59 -8.26 2.35 -3.60
CA PRO A 59 -7.66 2.81 -4.83
C PRO A 59 -7.54 4.34 -4.89
N ARG A 60 -6.33 4.83 -5.06
CA ARG A 60 -6.01 6.27 -5.02
C ARG A 60 -5.18 6.66 -6.24
N MET A 61 -5.47 7.83 -6.81
CA MET A 61 -4.67 8.42 -7.88
C MET A 61 -3.32 8.92 -7.35
N GLY A 62 -2.24 8.46 -7.96
CA GLY A 62 -0.86 8.89 -7.70
C GLY A 62 -0.48 10.17 -8.45
N ALA A 63 0.66 10.76 -8.08
CA ALA A 63 1.22 11.92 -8.77
C ALA A 63 1.78 11.57 -10.17
N ASP A 64 1.89 10.28 -10.48
CA ASP A 64 2.24 9.73 -11.78
C ASP A 64 1.03 9.58 -12.73
N GLY A 65 -0.18 9.89 -12.24
CA GLY A 65 -1.42 9.77 -12.99
C GLY A 65 -1.99 8.35 -13.07
N LYS A 66 -1.53 7.41 -12.24
CA LYS A 66 -2.04 6.03 -12.19
C LYS A 66 -2.84 5.76 -10.91
N LEU A 67 -3.66 4.72 -10.94
CA LEU A 67 -4.34 4.20 -9.76
C LEU A 67 -3.42 3.25 -9.00
N HIS A 68 -3.35 3.41 -7.68
CA HIS A 68 -2.61 2.54 -6.78
C HIS A 68 -3.53 1.97 -5.70
N ASP A 69 -3.38 0.68 -5.44
CA ASP A 69 -4.08 -0.10 -4.41
C ASP A 69 -3.16 -0.50 -3.24
N SER A 70 -1.88 -0.08 -3.29
CA SER A 70 -0.88 -0.32 -2.26
C SER A 70 -0.20 0.98 -1.83
N LEU A 71 0.00 1.13 -0.53
CA LEU A 71 0.56 2.35 0.06
C LEU A 71 2.02 2.54 -0.36
N ALA A 72 2.79 1.47 -0.51
CA ALA A 72 4.15 1.54 -1.03
C ALA A 72 4.20 2.08 -2.47
N SER A 73 3.32 1.59 -3.33
CA SER A 73 3.24 2.03 -4.73
C SER A 73 2.79 3.49 -4.83
N TYR A 74 1.74 3.85 -4.09
CA TYR A 74 1.27 5.23 -4.01
C TYR A 74 2.38 6.18 -3.53
N ARG A 75 3.10 5.83 -2.46
CA ARG A 75 4.19 6.66 -1.93
C ARG A 75 5.38 6.79 -2.88
N HIS A 76 5.65 5.76 -3.69
CA HIS A 76 6.66 5.87 -4.72
C HIS A 76 6.28 6.92 -5.77
N SER A 77 5.00 7.03 -6.15
CA SER A 77 4.53 8.07 -7.07
C SER A 77 4.82 9.50 -6.57
N LEU A 78 4.90 9.70 -5.24
CA LEU A 78 5.18 10.99 -4.63
C LEU A 78 6.67 11.37 -4.63
N THR A 79 7.56 10.44 -5.01
CA THR A 79 9.00 10.70 -5.12
C THR A 79 9.36 11.30 -6.48
N PRO A 80 10.45 12.10 -6.60
CA PRO A 80 10.91 12.64 -7.87
C PRO A 80 11.07 11.59 -8.97
N GLU A 81 11.54 10.40 -8.60
CA GLU A 81 11.76 9.31 -9.55
C GLU A 81 10.43 8.69 -10.04
N GLY A 82 9.38 8.79 -9.22
CA GLY A 82 8.11 8.13 -9.43
C GLY A 82 7.06 8.97 -10.17
N ASN A 83 7.31 10.25 -10.47
CA ASN A 83 6.35 11.07 -11.22
C ASN A 83 6.97 11.81 -12.40
N ALA A 84 6.13 12.15 -13.37
CA ALA A 84 6.53 12.82 -14.60
C ALA A 84 7.11 14.23 -14.40
N LYS A 85 6.85 14.86 -13.24
CA LYS A 85 7.32 16.21 -12.94
C LYS A 85 8.71 16.23 -12.29
N GLY A 86 9.23 15.09 -11.83
CA GLY A 86 10.51 15.05 -11.13
C GLY A 86 10.48 15.76 -9.77
N GLU A 87 9.30 15.96 -9.19
CA GLU A 87 9.11 16.73 -7.95
C GLU A 87 8.82 15.80 -6.77
N ARG A 88 9.14 16.25 -5.56
CA ARG A 88 8.75 15.54 -4.34
C ARG A 88 7.44 16.10 -3.81
N TYR A 89 6.43 15.24 -3.72
CA TYR A 89 5.15 15.54 -3.12
C TYR A 89 5.10 15.03 -1.67
N PHE A 90 4.37 15.76 -0.83
CA PHE A 90 4.13 15.38 0.55
C PHE A 90 2.63 15.21 0.76
N GLU A 91 2.24 14.14 1.46
CA GLU A 91 0.87 13.94 1.88
C GLU A 91 0.53 14.97 2.96
N LEU A 92 -0.56 15.71 2.77
CA LEU A 92 -1.12 16.57 3.81
C LEU A 92 -1.75 15.69 4.89
N GLY A 93 -1.56 16.07 6.16
CA GLY A 93 -2.28 15.47 7.27
C GLY A 93 -3.80 15.68 7.16
N HIS A 94 -4.59 14.88 7.88
CA HIS A 94 -6.07 14.94 7.85
C HIS A 94 -6.66 16.32 8.18
N ASN A 95 -5.93 17.19 8.88
CA ASN A 95 -6.38 18.52 9.30
C ASN A 95 -5.50 19.64 8.70
N GLU A 96 -4.71 19.34 7.67
CA GLU A 96 -3.84 20.32 7.02
C GLU A 96 -4.47 20.73 5.69
N GLU A 97 -4.61 22.04 5.49
CA GLU A 97 -5.06 22.60 4.22
C GLU A 97 -3.89 23.23 3.49
N LEU A 98 -3.88 23.11 2.15
CA LEU A 98 -2.94 23.86 1.34
C LEU A 98 -3.26 25.35 1.44
N PRO A 99 -2.24 26.22 1.54
CA PRO A 99 -2.47 27.65 1.44
C PRO A 99 -3.10 27.95 0.07
N SER A 100 -4.22 28.69 0.09
CA SER A 100 -4.88 29.11 -1.13
C SER A 100 -3.92 30.00 -1.95
N LYS A 101 -3.58 29.57 -3.16
CA LYS A 101 -2.86 30.40 -4.12
C LYS A 101 -3.87 31.21 -4.91
N THR A 102 -3.84 32.51 -4.76
CA THR A 102 -4.51 33.42 -5.68
C THR A 102 -3.67 33.52 -6.96
N TYR A 103 -4.26 33.14 -8.09
CA TYR A 103 -3.65 33.35 -9.39
C TYR A 103 -4.06 34.73 -9.89
N ASP A 104 -3.09 35.64 -9.99
CA ASP A 104 -3.30 36.91 -10.68
C ASP A 104 -3.20 36.65 -12.19
N PHE A 105 -4.34 36.68 -12.86
CA PHE A 105 -4.40 36.52 -14.31
C PHE A 105 -4.18 37.87 -14.98
N ASP A 106 -3.32 37.93 -16.00
CA ASP A 106 -3.28 39.08 -16.90
C ASP A 106 -4.58 39.13 -17.73
N PRO A 107 -5.43 40.16 -17.56
CA PRO A 107 -6.69 40.27 -18.29
C PRO A 107 -6.50 40.35 -19.81
N LYS A 108 -5.36 40.90 -20.26
CA LYS A 108 -5.07 41.03 -21.68
C LYS A 108 -4.74 39.67 -22.29
N GLN A 109 -3.80 38.95 -21.70
CA GLN A 109 -3.43 37.60 -22.14
C GLN A 109 -4.67 36.71 -22.24
N ARG A 110 -5.53 36.72 -21.22
CA ARG A 110 -6.77 35.93 -21.22
C ARG A 110 -7.70 36.26 -22.40
N ARG A 111 -7.82 37.54 -22.77
CA ARG A 111 -8.66 37.94 -23.93
C ARG A 111 -8.05 37.47 -25.25
N ASP A 112 -6.73 37.55 -25.36
CA ASP A 112 -6.01 37.13 -26.56
C ASP A 112 -6.08 35.60 -26.73
N ASP A 113 -5.94 34.84 -25.64
CA ASP A 113 -6.12 33.38 -25.63
C ASP A 113 -7.53 32.96 -26.05
N ILE A 114 -8.57 33.62 -25.51
CA ILE A 114 -9.97 33.38 -25.89
C ILE A 114 -10.19 33.67 -27.38
N ARG A 115 -9.60 34.77 -27.89
CA ARG A 115 -9.72 35.13 -29.30
C ARG A 115 -9.04 34.12 -30.20
N ALA A 116 -7.86 33.64 -29.82
CA ALA A 116 -7.12 32.61 -30.54
C ALA A 116 -7.91 31.29 -30.59
N ALA A 117 -8.41 30.82 -29.44
CA ALA A 117 -9.22 29.61 -29.37
C ALA A 117 -10.50 29.71 -30.24
N MET A 118 -11.17 30.86 -30.24
CA MET A 118 -12.33 31.10 -31.11
C MET A 118 -11.98 31.09 -32.60
N ALA A 119 -10.79 31.57 -32.96
CA ALA A 119 -10.31 31.52 -34.34
C ALA A 119 -9.99 30.08 -34.77
N ASP A 120 -9.38 29.28 -33.89
CA ASP A 120 -9.09 27.87 -34.16
C ASP A 120 -10.36 27.06 -34.39
N VAL A 121 -11.39 27.27 -33.56
CA VAL A 121 -12.70 26.65 -33.75
C VAL A 121 -13.31 27.05 -35.10
N ARG A 122 -13.24 28.33 -35.47
CA ARG A 122 -13.75 28.82 -36.77
C ARG A 122 -13.00 28.23 -37.96
N ASN A 123 -11.70 28.00 -37.82
CA ASN A 123 -10.85 27.44 -38.85
C ASN A 123 -10.92 25.90 -38.90
N GLY A 124 -11.70 25.26 -38.00
CA GLY A 124 -11.82 23.81 -37.93
C GLY A 124 -10.63 23.10 -37.27
N ASN A 125 -9.71 23.85 -36.65
CA ASN A 125 -8.58 23.32 -35.89
C ASN A 125 -9.03 22.92 -34.48
N VAL A 126 -10.00 22.02 -34.38
CA VAL A 126 -10.47 21.47 -33.11
C VAL A 126 -9.74 20.17 -32.78
N PRO A 127 -9.33 19.96 -31.51
CA PRO A 127 -8.75 18.69 -31.09
C PRO A 127 -9.75 17.56 -31.34
N GLN A 128 -9.25 16.47 -31.93
CA GLN A 128 -10.04 15.27 -32.16
C GLN A 128 -10.43 14.65 -30.82
N PRO A 129 -11.70 14.23 -30.63
CA PRO A 129 -12.10 13.54 -29.42
C PRO A 129 -11.29 12.24 -29.27
N VAL A 130 -10.72 12.02 -28.08
CA VAL A 130 -10.08 10.74 -27.74
C VAL A 130 -11.20 9.75 -27.46
N ILE A 131 -11.39 8.78 -28.34
CA ILE A 131 -12.31 7.66 -28.12
C ILE A 131 -11.59 6.69 -27.20
N LEU A 132 -12.10 6.53 -25.98
CA LEU A 132 -11.63 5.50 -25.06
C LEU A 132 -12.37 4.21 -25.41
N GLU A 133 -11.63 3.16 -25.80
CA GLU A 133 -12.19 1.81 -25.96
C GLU A 133 -12.47 1.22 -24.56
N ASP A 134 -13.65 0.62 -24.40
CA ASP A 134 -14.13 -0.01 -23.15
C ASP A 134 -13.24 -1.17 -22.66
#